data_AF-A0A944GNB5-F1
#
_entry.id   AF-A0A944GNB5-F1
#
_cell.length_a   1.000
_cell.length_b   1.000
_cell.length_c   1.000
_cell.angle_alpha   90.00
_cell.angle_beta   90.00
_cell.angle_gamma   90.00
#
_symmetry.space_group_name_H-M   'P 1'
#
loop_
_entity.id
_entity.type
_entity.pdbx_description
1 polymer ?
#
loop_
_entity_poly.entity_id
_entity_poly.type
_entity_poly.pdbx_seq_one_letter_code
_entity_poly.pdbx_strand_id
1 'polypeptide(L)'
;MSEEGEEGAANPTSEKVLIGSSSSESAVELDYTRADSLRVVELLKLRQPSDETSDVLFIARQFLGVPYVGATLEKPGEERLVVNLRQLDCTTFVETVCALVMTRRSGSVSFADYCEHLRNLRYRDGHCAVLSRLHYFSWWTADKVRRGFMTPVSFPESLLEKHRFVVSYMSDHPDSYPFLKNRPERTDSIRL
;
A
#
# COMPACT_ATOMS: atom_id res chain seq x y z
N MET A 1 -1.66 -26.41 40.83
CA MET A 1 -0.88 -25.96 39.67
C MET A 1 -1.76 -26.19 38.47
N SER A 2 -2.31 -25.11 37.95
CA SER A 2 -3.26 -25.08 36.86
C SER A 2 -2.49 -25.07 35.54
N GLU A 3 -2.73 -26.05 34.68
CA GLU A 3 -2.25 -26.03 33.30
C GLU A 3 -3.39 -25.44 32.44
N GLU A 4 -3.25 -24.17 32.07
CA GLU A 4 -3.98 -23.57 30.95
C GLU A 4 -3.15 -23.79 29.69
N GLY A 5 -3.61 -24.70 28.83
CA GLY A 5 -3.01 -25.00 27.53
C GLY A 5 -3.78 -24.30 26.41
N GLU A 6 -3.26 -23.13 26.02
CA GLU A 6 -3.11 -22.65 24.63
C GLU A 6 -4.28 -22.90 23.66
N GLU A 7 -5.22 -21.96 23.63
CA GLU A 7 -6.22 -21.82 22.57
C GLU A 7 -5.50 -21.47 21.25
N GLY A 8 -5.46 -22.43 20.33
CA GLY A 8 -4.89 -22.26 19.00
C GLY A 8 -5.57 -21.13 18.23
N ALA A 9 -4.84 -20.04 18.02
CA ALA A 9 -5.27 -18.95 17.16
C ALA A 9 -5.50 -19.51 15.75
N ALA A 10 -6.76 -19.54 15.33
CA ALA A 10 -7.16 -19.90 13.99
C ALA A 10 -6.41 -19.00 12.99
N ASN A 11 -5.61 -19.63 12.14
CA ASN A 11 -4.91 -18.97 11.05
C ASN A 11 -5.96 -18.27 10.18
N PRO A 12 -5.89 -16.94 9.98
CA PRO A 12 -6.88 -16.25 9.16
C PRO A 12 -6.80 -16.80 7.73
N THR A 13 -7.91 -17.33 7.25
CA THR A 13 -8.05 -17.85 5.89
C THR A 13 -7.85 -16.68 4.91
N SER A 14 -6.69 -16.62 4.26
CA SER A 14 -6.45 -15.69 3.15
C SER A 14 -7.34 -16.10 1.97
N GLU A 15 -8.21 -15.20 1.54
CA GLU A 15 -9.07 -15.42 0.38
C GLU A 15 -8.32 -14.97 -0.88
N LYS A 16 -8.10 -15.88 -1.82
CA LYS A 16 -7.42 -15.57 -3.09
C LYS A 16 -8.46 -15.13 -4.11
N VAL A 17 -8.42 -13.85 -4.48
CA VAL A 17 -9.25 -13.30 -5.57
C VAL A 17 -8.33 -12.67 -6.59
N LEU A 18 -8.68 -12.81 -7.87
CA LEU A 18 -7.98 -12.20 -8.99
C LEU A 18 -8.74 -10.94 -9.43
N ILE A 19 -8.03 -9.83 -9.59
CA ILE A 19 -8.55 -8.61 -10.20
C ILE A 19 -7.83 -8.32 -11.51
N GLY A 20 -8.60 -7.89 -12.51
CA GLY A 20 -8.13 -7.52 -13.84
C GLY A 20 -9.30 -7.14 -14.75
N SER A 21 -9.22 -5.95 -15.36
CA SER A 21 -10.12 -5.56 -16.45
C SER A 21 -9.64 -6.15 -17.79
N SER A 22 -10.54 -6.31 -18.75
CA SER A 22 -10.27 -6.94 -20.04
C SER A 22 -9.29 -6.13 -20.90
N SER A 23 -7.98 -6.41 -20.77
CA SER A 23 -7.03 -6.61 -21.87
C SER A 23 -5.61 -6.85 -21.31
N SER A 24 -5.11 -8.08 -21.45
CA SER A 24 -3.70 -8.49 -21.29
C SER A 24 -2.93 -8.19 -19.99
N GLU A 25 -3.56 -7.82 -18.88
CA GLU A 25 -2.88 -7.80 -17.58
C GLU A 25 -2.96 -9.18 -16.89
N SER A 26 -1.81 -9.70 -16.46
CA SER A 26 -1.73 -10.89 -15.61
C SER A 26 -2.57 -10.67 -14.35
N ALA A 27 -3.45 -11.62 -14.06
CA ALA A 27 -4.33 -11.57 -12.92
C ALA A 27 -3.51 -11.41 -11.62
N VAL A 28 -3.83 -10.39 -10.81
CA VAL A 28 -3.07 -10.09 -9.58
C VAL A 28 -3.63 -10.89 -8.42
N GLU A 29 -2.77 -11.64 -7.73
CA GLU A 29 -3.14 -12.36 -6.50
C GLU A 29 -3.34 -11.37 -5.35
N LEU A 30 -4.48 -11.48 -4.68
CA LEU A 30 -4.80 -10.71 -3.47
C LEU A 30 -4.52 -11.52 -2.20
N ASP A 31 -4.01 -10.86 -1.17
CA ASP A 31 -3.92 -11.41 0.19
C ASP A 31 -4.62 -10.47 1.17
N TYR A 32 -5.81 -10.88 1.59
CA TYR A 32 -6.67 -10.14 2.49
C TYR A 32 -7.53 -11.10 3.30
N THR A 33 -8.11 -10.61 4.39
CA THR A 33 -9.17 -11.33 5.10
C THR A 33 -10.52 -10.73 4.78
N ARG A 34 -11.58 -11.53 4.94
CA ARG A 34 -12.96 -11.03 4.80
C ARG A 34 -13.21 -9.76 5.62
N ALA A 35 -12.64 -9.65 6.82
CA ALA A 35 -12.74 -8.45 7.64
C ALA A 35 -12.14 -7.19 6.98
N ASP A 36 -11.00 -7.31 6.29
CA ASP A 36 -10.39 -6.21 5.54
C ASP A 36 -11.33 -5.73 4.41
N SER A 37 -11.88 -6.67 3.63
CA SER A 37 -12.78 -6.33 2.51
C SER A 37 -14.08 -5.67 2.99
N LEU A 38 -14.68 -6.18 4.07
CA LEU A 38 -15.88 -5.59 4.65
C LEU A 38 -15.60 -4.19 5.20
N ARG A 39 -14.44 -4.00 5.86
CA ARG A 39 -14.04 -2.70 6.38
C ARG A 39 -13.82 -1.67 5.28
N VAL A 40 -13.24 -2.06 4.13
CA VAL A 40 -13.15 -1.19 2.95
C VAL A 40 -14.52 -0.75 2.48
N VAL A 41 -15.46 -1.68 2.27
CA VAL A 41 -16.81 -1.36 1.78
C VAL A 41 -17.57 -0.49 2.79
N GLU A 42 -17.40 -0.74 4.09
CA GLU A 42 -17.96 0.10 5.16
C GLU A 42 -17.44 1.53 5.07
N LEU A 43 -16.11 1.71 5.01
CA LEU A 43 -15.46 3.02 4.90
C LEU A 43 -15.91 3.79 3.65
N LEU A 44 -16.03 3.10 2.51
CA LEU A 44 -16.48 3.72 1.25
C LEU A 44 -17.93 4.23 1.33
N LYS A 45 -18.78 3.59 2.14
CA LYS A 45 -20.19 3.96 2.34
C LYS A 45 -20.41 5.07 3.36
N LEU A 46 -19.40 5.42 4.17
CA LEU A 46 -19.53 6.47 5.17
C LEU A 46 -19.94 7.81 4.51
N ARG A 47 -20.79 8.58 5.19
CA ARG A 47 -21.11 9.94 4.73
C ARG A 47 -20.18 10.91 5.45
N GLN A 48 -19.49 11.72 4.67
CA GLN A 48 -18.67 12.80 5.19
C GLN A 48 -19.63 13.84 5.82
N PRO A 49 -19.36 14.30 7.04
CA PRO A 49 -20.06 15.43 7.64
C PRO A 49 -19.93 16.68 6.75
N SER A 50 -20.96 17.54 6.74
CA SER A 50 -20.99 18.73 5.88
C SER A 50 -19.93 19.79 6.23
N ASP A 51 -19.38 19.74 7.45
CA ASP A 51 -18.36 20.66 7.97
C ASP A 51 -16.92 20.18 7.72
N GLU A 52 -16.71 18.92 7.33
CA GLU A 52 -15.40 18.41 6.90
C GLU A 52 -15.28 18.50 5.38
N THR A 53 -14.32 19.29 4.89
CA THR A 53 -14.16 19.57 3.45
C THR A 53 -13.11 18.68 2.79
N SER A 54 -12.29 17.97 3.56
CA SER A 54 -11.23 17.10 3.04
C SER A 54 -11.60 15.62 3.17
N ASP A 55 -11.89 14.97 2.04
CA ASP A 55 -12.10 13.50 2.00
C ASP A 55 -10.91 12.75 2.61
N VAL A 56 -9.70 13.26 2.37
CA VAL A 56 -8.46 12.65 2.85
C VAL A 56 -8.41 12.66 4.37
N LEU A 57 -8.65 13.82 5.00
CA LEU A 57 -8.65 13.91 6.45
C LEU A 57 -9.83 13.16 7.08
N PHE A 58 -10.99 13.17 6.43
CA PHE A 58 -12.16 12.40 6.88
C PHE A 58 -11.86 10.90 6.96
N ILE A 59 -11.33 10.32 5.88
CA ILE A 59 -10.98 8.89 5.81
C ILE A 59 -9.79 8.57 6.73
N ALA A 60 -8.76 9.41 6.74
CA ALA A 60 -7.57 9.22 7.58
C ALA A 60 -7.93 9.07 9.07
N ARG A 61 -8.86 9.89 9.58
CA ARG A 61 -9.29 9.82 10.99
C ARG A 61 -9.99 8.52 11.36
N GLN A 62 -10.52 7.75 10.40
CA GLN A 62 -11.15 6.45 10.66
C GLN A 62 -10.15 5.36 11.05
N PHE A 63 -8.85 5.62 10.93
CA PHE A 63 -7.76 4.74 11.34
C PHE A 63 -7.13 5.13 12.67
N LEU A 64 -7.67 6.13 13.37
CA LEU A 64 -7.23 6.43 14.74
C LEU A 64 -7.44 5.20 15.63
N GLY A 65 -6.38 4.81 16.35
CA GLY A 65 -6.37 3.61 17.19
C GLY A 65 -5.98 2.31 16.47
N VAL A 66 -5.79 2.31 15.14
CA VAL A 66 -5.25 1.15 14.43
C VAL A 66 -3.77 0.95 14.83
N PRO A 67 -3.37 -0.25 15.27
CA PRO A 67 -1.99 -0.52 15.69
C PRO A 67 -0.95 -0.27 14.61
N TYR A 68 0.20 0.28 15.04
CA TYR A 68 1.38 0.42 14.19
C TYR A 68 2.15 -0.90 14.13
N VAL A 69 2.34 -1.46 12.92
CA VAL A 69 3.14 -2.67 12.70
C VAL A 69 3.92 -2.53 11.40
N GLY A 70 5.24 -2.63 11.49
CA GLY A 70 6.12 -2.65 10.32
C GLY A 70 6.10 -3.99 9.58
N ALA A 71 6.53 -3.98 8.32
CA ALA A 71 6.72 -5.18 7.50
C ALA A 71 5.45 -6.04 7.30
N THR A 72 4.26 -5.45 7.38
CA THR A 72 2.98 -6.17 7.17
C THR A 72 2.81 -6.71 5.75
N LEU A 73 3.54 -6.14 4.78
CA LEU A 73 3.58 -6.56 3.39
C LEU A 73 4.58 -7.70 3.12
N GLU A 74 5.48 -8.00 4.06
CA GLU A 74 6.49 -9.05 3.88
C GLU A 74 5.86 -10.42 4.12
N LYS A 75 5.41 -11.04 3.04
CA LYS A 75 4.82 -12.38 3.06
C LYS A 75 5.73 -13.42 2.42
N PRO A 76 5.71 -14.68 2.89
CA PRO A 76 6.39 -15.76 2.20
C PRO A 76 5.83 -15.98 0.79
N GLY A 77 6.70 -16.35 -0.15
CA GLY A 77 6.34 -16.66 -1.54
C GLY A 77 6.55 -15.51 -2.51
N GLU A 78 5.78 -15.52 -3.60
CA GLU A 78 5.77 -14.44 -4.58
C GLU A 78 5.06 -13.20 -4.04
N GLU A 79 5.42 -12.03 -4.59
CA GLU A 79 4.75 -10.77 -4.26
C GLU A 79 3.27 -10.85 -4.66
N ARG A 80 2.42 -10.35 -3.78
CA ARG A 80 0.97 -10.28 -3.96
C ARG A 80 0.45 -8.97 -3.39
N LEU A 81 -0.72 -8.54 -3.83
CA LEU A 81 -1.31 -7.33 -3.29
C LEU A 81 -1.90 -7.62 -1.91
N VAL A 82 -1.14 -7.32 -0.86
CA VAL A 82 -1.59 -7.44 0.53
C VAL A 82 -2.50 -6.27 0.88
N VAL A 83 -3.73 -6.58 1.31
CA VAL A 83 -4.67 -5.61 1.90
C VAL A 83 -4.82 -5.91 3.39
N ASN A 84 -4.38 -4.97 4.22
CA ASN A 84 -4.48 -5.07 5.68
C ASN A 84 -4.95 -3.73 6.25
N LEU A 85 -6.14 -3.69 6.83
CA LEU A 85 -6.69 -2.49 7.49
C LEU A 85 -6.62 -2.58 9.02
N ARG A 86 -6.08 -3.68 9.55
CA ARG A 86 -6.03 -3.97 11.00
C ARG A 86 -4.72 -3.54 11.64
N GLN A 87 -3.67 -3.46 10.84
CA GLN A 87 -2.31 -3.11 11.26
C GLN A 87 -1.62 -2.40 10.11
N LEU A 88 -1.06 -1.23 10.37
CA LEU A 88 -0.49 -0.36 9.33
C LEU A 88 0.86 0.19 9.80
N ASP A 89 1.72 0.50 8.84
CA ASP A 89 2.86 1.39 9.02
C ASP A 89 2.56 2.75 8.37
N CYS A 90 3.55 3.65 8.37
CA CYS A 90 3.37 4.99 7.82
C CYS A 90 3.04 5.00 6.31
N THR A 91 3.65 4.12 5.52
CA THR A 91 3.45 4.06 4.06
C THR A 91 2.11 3.42 3.73
N THR A 92 1.85 2.24 4.30
CA THR A 92 0.61 1.48 4.06
C THR A 92 -0.63 2.24 4.53
N PHE A 93 -0.51 3.06 5.58
CA PHE A 93 -1.56 3.99 5.98
C PHE A 93 -1.87 5.02 4.88
N VAL A 94 -0.86 5.72 4.38
CA VAL A 94 -1.04 6.72 3.31
C VAL A 94 -1.61 6.09 2.05
N GLU A 95 -1.08 4.95 1.62
CA GLU A 95 -1.58 4.22 0.45
C GLU A 95 -3.03 3.79 0.62
N THR A 96 -3.40 3.28 1.80
CA THR A 96 -4.78 2.85 2.10
C THR A 96 -5.76 4.01 2.05
N VAL A 97 -5.41 5.13 2.69
CA VAL A 97 -6.25 6.35 2.69
C VAL A 97 -6.40 6.89 1.27
N CYS A 98 -5.30 7.00 0.53
CA CYS A 98 -5.34 7.46 -0.86
C CYS A 98 -6.20 6.54 -1.75
N ALA A 99 -6.05 5.22 -1.64
CA ALA A 99 -6.84 4.27 -2.41
C ALA A 99 -8.34 4.38 -2.11
N LEU A 100 -8.72 4.50 -0.83
CA LEU A 100 -10.13 4.70 -0.43
C LEU A 100 -10.70 6.00 -0.99
N VAL A 101 -9.95 7.11 -0.89
CA VAL A 101 -10.38 8.42 -1.40
C VAL A 101 -10.54 8.40 -2.91
N MET A 102 -9.60 7.78 -3.64
CA MET A 102 -9.67 7.66 -5.10
C MET A 102 -10.91 6.85 -5.53
N THR A 103 -11.16 5.72 -4.86
CA THR A 103 -12.33 4.86 -5.11
C THR A 103 -13.63 5.60 -4.85
N ARG A 104 -13.69 6.34 -3.75
CA ARG A 104 -14.87 7.12 -3.38
C ARG A 104 -15.14 8.25 -4.38
N ARG A 105 -14.07 8.92 -4.85
CA ARG A 105 -14.16 10.01 -5.84
C ARG A 105 -14.52 9.53 -7.25
N SER A 106 -14.23 8.27 -7.59
CA SER A 106 -14.74 7.65 -8.82
C SER A 106 -16.21 7.24 -8.72
N GLY A 107 -16.86 7.45 -7.57
CA GLY A 107 -18.25 7.06 -7.32
C GLY A 107 -18.44 5.59 -6.99
N SER A 108 -17.34 4.85 -6.77
CA SER A 108 -17.38 3.42 -6.46
C SER A 108 -17.39 3.15 -4.96
N VAL A 109 -18.02 2.04 -4.58
CA VAL A 109 -17.96 1.44 -3.25
C VAL A 109 -17.45 0.00 -3.29
N SER A 110 -16.82 -0.38 -4.41
CA SER A 110 -16.33 -1.73 -4.69
C SER A 110 -14.98 -1.99 -4.02
N PHE A 111 -14.84 -3.16 -3.41
CA PHE A 111 -13.54 -3.64 -2.93
C PHE A 111 -12.54 -3.84 -4.08
N ALA A 112 -13.00 -4.31 -5.25
CA ALA A 112 -12.14 -4.53 -6.41
C ALA A 112 -11.54 -3.20 -6.92
N ASP A 113 -12.35 -2.15 -7.00
CA ASP A 113 -11.86 -0.83 -7.44
C ASP A 113 -10.86 -0.25 -6.43
N TYR A 114 -11.11 -0.43 -5.13
CA TYR A 114 -10.13 -0.10 -4.09
C TYR A 114 -8.81 -0.84 -4.29
N CYS A 115 -8.84 -2.14 -4.56
CA CYS A 115 -7.63 -2.92 -4.79
C CYS A 115 -6.89 -2.45 -6.06
N GLU A 116 -7.60 -2.10 -7.12
CA GLU A 116 -6.99 -1.51 -8.33
C GLU A 116 -6.31 -0.17 -8.03
N HIS A 117 -6.95 0.72 -7.27
CA HIS A 117 -6.32 1.96 -6.84
C HIS A 117 -5.10 1.72 -5.95
N LEU A 118 -5.19 0.78 -4.99
CA LEU A 118 -4.07 0.41 -4.12
C LEU A 118 -2.90 -0.17 -4.91
N ARG A 119 -3.15 -1.07 -5.87
CA ARG A 119 -2.15 -1.63 -6.78
C ARG A 119 -1.42 -0.52 -7.53
N ASN A 120 -2.18 0.43 -8.09
CA ASN A 120 -1.64 1.54 -8.85
C ASN A 120 -0.87 2.56 -7.99
N LEU A 121 -1.14 2.62 -6.69
CA LEU A 121 -0.35 3.40 -5.73
C LEU A 121 0.91 2.65 -5.29
N ARG A 122 0.84 1.35 -5.01
CA ARG A 122 1.96 0.62 -4.42
C ARG A 122 3.04 0.21 -5.41
N TYR A 123 2.66 -0.10 -6.64
CA TYR A 123 3.56 -0.65 -7.64
C TYR A 123 3.77 0.30 -8.82
N ARG A 124 5.00 0.30 -9.36
CA ARG A 124 5.36 1.00 -10.59
C ARG A 124 4.51 0.47 -11.74
N ASP A 125 3.83 1.37 -12.43
CA ASP A 125 2.90 1.08 -13.53
C ASP A 125 1.80 0.04 -13.16
N GLY A 126 1.54 -0.17 -11.87
CA GLY A 126 0.59 -1.17 -11.38
C GLY A 126 1.07 -2.63 -11.47
N HIS A 127 2.28 -2.90 -11.96
CA HIS A 127 2.79 -4.27 -12.07
C HIS A 127 3.12 -4.84 -10.69
N CYS A 128 2.38 -5.82 -10.18
CA CYS A 128 2.58 -6.37 -8.84
C CYS A 128 3.77 -7.34 -8.79
N ALA A 129 4.95 -6.83 -8.43
CA ALA A 129 6.16 -7.60 -8.22
C ALA A 129 7.04 -6.92 -7.15
N VAL A 130 7.90 -7.69 -6.47
CA VAL A 130 8.71 -7.14 -5.38
C VAL A 130 9.68 -6.05 -5.85
N LEU A 131 10.19 -6.15 -7.09
CA LEU A 131 11.10 -5.17 -7.68
C LEU A 131 10.38 -3.95 -8.26
N SER A 132 9.08 -4.05 -8.55
CA SER A 132 8.25 -2.92 -9.00
C SER A 132 7.56 -2.21 -7.83
N ARG A 133 7.53 -2.80 -6.63
CA ARG A 133 7.05 -2.12 -5.43
C ARG A 133 7.91 -0.88 -5.14
N LEU A 134 7.26 0.24 -4.90
CA LEU A 134 7.91 1.55 -4.77
C LEU A 134 8.45 1.74 -3.33
N HIS A 135 9.54 1.05 -3.00
CA HIS A 135 10.10 1.02 -1.63
C HIS A 135 10.68 2.36 -1.16
N TYR A 136 11.23 3.16 -2.08
CA TYR A 136 11.73 4.50 -1.75
C TYR A 136 10.64 5.55 -1.96
N PHE A 137 10.36 6.35 -0.93
CA PHE A 137 9.32 7.37 -0.98
C PHE A 137 9.53 8.42 -2.09
N SER A 138 10.79 8.70 -2.44
CA SER A 138 11.16 9.57 -3.57
C SER A 138 10.72 8.97 -4.91
N TRP A 139 10.92 7.67 -5.12
CA TRP A 139 10.44 6.96 -6.32
C TRP A 139 8.92 6.87 -6.33
N TRP A 140 8.32 6.61 -5.17
CA TRP A 140 6.87 6.59 -5.02
C TRP A 140 6.26 7.92 -5.46
N THR A 141 6.75 9.03 -4.90
CA THR A 141 6.28 10.39 -5.23
C THR A 141 6.51 10.72 -6.70
N ALA A 142 7.69 10.44 -7.24
CA ALA A 142 8.01 10.68 -8.65
C ALA A 142 7.07 9.90 -9.59
N ASP A 143 6.78 8.64 -9.28
CA ASP A 143 5.82 7.82 -10.03
C ASP A 143 4.41 8.39 -9.95
N LYS A 144 3.92 8.78 -8.77
CA LYS A 144 2.55 9.30 -8.60
C LYS A 144 2.34 10.67 -9.24
N VAL A 145 3.37 11.50 -9.28
CA VAL A 145 3.34 12.75 -10.05
C VAL A 145 3.30 12.45 -11.55
N ARG A 146 4.20 11.59 -12.05
CA ARG A 146 4.25 11.19 -13.47
C ARG A 146 2.93 10.59 -13.95
N ARG A 147 2.27 9.80 -13.10
CA ARG A 147 0.98 9.15 -13.40
C ARG A 147 -0.25 10.03 -13.17
N GLY A 148 -0.07 11.28 -12.72
CA GLY A 148 -1.17 12.23 -12.50
C GLY A 148 -2.01 11.95 -11.25
N PHE A 149 -1.54 11.12 -10.33
CA PHE A 149 -2.23 10.87 -9.05
C PHE A 149 -1.96 11.95 -8.01
N MET A 150 -0.87 12.69 -8.16
CA MET A 150 -0.45 13.71 -7.20
C MET A 150 0.07 14.95 -7.91
N THR A 151 -0.22 16.10 -7.35
CA THR A 151 0.36 17.38 -7.75
C THR A 151 1.26 17.87 -6.61
N PRO A 152 2.55 18.14 -6.86
CA PRO A 152 3.41 18.75 -5.85
C PRO A 152 2.83 20.08 -5.38
N VAL A 153 2.93 20.35 -4.08
CA VAL A 153 2.59 21.66 -3.55
C VAL A 153 3.63 22.67 -4.06
N SER A 154 3.16 23.75 -4.67
CA SER A 154 4.03 24.81 -5.18
C SER A 154 4.48 25.73 -4.06
N PHE A 155 5.77 26.02 -4.01
CA PHE A 155 6.36 27.02 -3.13
C PHE A 155 7.17 28.02 -3.98
N PRO A 156 7.30 29.29 -3.53
CA PRO A 156 8.22 30.23 -4.14
C PRO A 156 9.62 29.63 -4.23
N GLU A 157 10.30 29.78 -5.39
CA GLU A 157 11.65 29.23 -5.57
C GLU A 157 12.65 29.75 -4.51
N SER A 158 12.44 30.97 -4.00
CA SER A 158 13.24 31.54 -2.92
C SER A 158 13.16 30.78 -1.60
N LEU A 159 12.14 29.94 -1.40
CA LEU A 159 11.97 29.08 -0.23
C LEU A 159 12.40 27.62 -0.48
N LEU A 160 12.91 27.31 -1.68
CA LEU A 160 13.25 25.96 -2.08
C LEU A 160 14.76 25.77 -2.21
N GLU A 161 15.28 24.73 -1.57
CA GLU A 161 16.64 24.25 -1.79
C GLU A 161 16.59 22.94 -2.59
N LYS A 162 17.29 22.91 -3.73
CA LYS A 162 17.34 21.72 -4.60
C LYS A 162 18.43 20.78 -4.10
N HIS A 163 18.03 19.64 -3.57
CA HIS A 163 18.94 18.57 -3.14
C HIS A 163 18.99 17.44 -4.17
N ARG A 164 20.20 17.03 -4.55
CA ARG A 164 20.42 15.77 -5.27
C ARG A 164 20.84 14.72 -4.25
N PHE A 165 20.03 13.68 -4.10
CA PHE A 165 20.35 12.55 -3.25
C PHE A 165 20.48 11.28 -4.09
N VAL A 166 21.49 10.47 -3.76
CA VAL A 166 21.66 9.12 -4.30
C VAL A 166 20.86 8.17 -3.42
N VAL A 167 20.02 7.35 -4.04
CA VAL A 167 19.16 6.41 -3.34
C VAL A 167 19.78 5.03 -3.43
N SER A 168 20.52 4.59 -2.41
CA SER A 168 21.27 3.32 -2.43
C SER A 168 21.11 2.46 -1.17
N TYR A 169 20.37 2.91 -0.15
CA TYR A 169 20.40 2.26 1.17
C TYR A 169 20.06 0.76 1.12
N MET A 170 19.04 0.35 0.37
CA MET A 170 18.66 -1.07 0.23
C MET A 170 19.69 -1.88 -0.54
N SER A 171 20.33 -1.30 -1.57
CA SER A 171 21.36 -1.99 -2.35
C SER A 171 22.69 -2.10 -1.62
N ASP A 172 22.95 -1.18 -0.69
CA ASP A 172 24.13 -1.17 0.17
C ASP A 172 23.96 -2.10 1.39
N HIS A 173 22.70 -2.42 1.76
CA HIS A 173 22.36 -3.27 2.90
C HIS A 173 21.37 -4.40 2.52
N PRO A 174 21.68 -5.26 1.52
CA PRO A 174 20.74 -6.26 1.01
C PRO A 174 20.36 -7.32 2.07
N ASP A 175 21.24 -7.58 3.04
CA ASP A 175 21.00 -8.57 4.10
C ASP A 175 19.89 -8.17 5.08
N SER A 176 19.55 -6.87 5.13
CA SER A 176 18.46 -6.34 5.96
C SER A 176 17.07 -6.64 5.38
N TYR A 177 16.98 -7.06 4.11
CA TYR A 177 15.72 -7.24 3.40
C TYR A 177 15.57 -8.69 2.92
N PRO A 178 14.58 -9.46 3.41
CA PRO A 178 14.39 -10.85 3.03
C PRO A 178 14.29 -11.09 1.52
N PHE A 179 13.77 -10.13 0.77
CA PHE A 179 13.64 -10.26 -0.68
C PHE A 179 14.94 -10.01 -1.46
N LEU A 180 15.93 -9.33 -0.87
CA LEU A 180 17.25 -9.04 -1.46
C LEU A 180 18.36 -9.97 -0.95
N LYS A 181 18.23 -10.46 0.29
CA LYS A 181 19.22 -11.34 0.91
C LYS A 181 19.51 -12.55 0.03
N ASN A 182 20.80 -12.79 -0.24
CA ASN A 182 21.31 -13.86 -1.11
C ASN A 182 20.75 -13.83 -2.55
N ARG A 183 20.33 -12.67 -3.05
CA ARG A 183 19.77 -12.49 -4.41
C ARG A 183 20.43 -11.30 -5.14
N PRO A 184 21.70 -11.44 -5.57
CA PRO A 184 22.45 -10.34 -6.17
C PRO A 184 21.76 -9.71 -7.39
N GLU A 185 21.06 -10.50 -8.20
CA GLU A 185 20.30 -10.03 -9.36
C GLU A 185 19.21 -9.02 -8.99
N ARG A 186 18.59 -9.18 -7.81
CA ARG A 186 17.58 -8.25 -7.29
C ARG A 186 18.23 -7.00 -6.71
N THR A 187 19.35 -7.16 -6.04
CA THR A 187 20.16 -6.05 -5.53
C THR A 187 20.64 -5.16 -6.67
N ASP A 188 21.11 -5.73 -7.77
CA ASP A 188 21.53 -4.96 -8.94
C ASP A 188 20.35 -4.27 -9.62
N SER A 189 19.18 -4.91 -9.66
CA SER A 189 17.96 -4.30 -10.21
C SER A 189 17.44 -3.08 -9.42
N ILE A 190 17.80 -2.97 -8.13
CA ILE A 190 17.41 -1.83 -7.27
C ILE A 190 18.52 -0.77 -7.13
N ARG A 191 19.71 -1.01 -7.70
CA ARG A 191 20.75 0.02 -7.90
C ARG A 191 20.34 0.84 -9.12
N LEU A 192 19.95 2.10 -8.90
CA LEU A 192 19.81 3.07 -10.00
C LEU A 192 21.18 3.55 -10.49
#